data_AF-A0A6N2V8V7-F1
#
_entry.id   AF-A0A6N2V8V7-F1
#
_cell.length_a   1.000
_cell.length_b   1.000
_cell.length_c   1.000
_cell.angle_alpha   90.00
_cell.angle_beta   90.00
_cell.angle_gamma   90.00
#
_symmetry.space_group_name_H-M   'P 1'
#
loop_
_entity.id
_entity.type
_entity.pdbx_description
1 polymer ?
#
loop_
_entity_poly.entity_id
_entity_poly.type
_entity_poly.pdbx_seq_one_letter_code
_entity_poly.pdbx_strand_id
1 'polypeptide(L)'
;MCPVMAMLNVGKYSEAAFSTKLRVLQSIWNSGRASGKSEKAKEINNYMDEIRVMALGIYTELSAVRDGATTWDVKGLLLGMAGEQATLLSNFRTFIDNFAKRVGVNRTKGSLGSYRNAYHHVERFLSEKYKLVGYPFFCIEPFLHRRL
;
A
#
# COMPACT_ATOMS: atom_id res chain seq x y z
N MET A 1 -7.37 -26.15 -18.32
CA MET A 1 -6.71 -25.39 -17.22
C MET A 1 -7.55 -24.16 -16.92
N CYS A 2 -7.88 -23.92 -15.64
CA CYS A 2 -8.65 -22.77 -15.18
C CYS A 2 -7.72 -21.62 -14.72
N PRO A 3 -8.15 -20.36 -14.85
CA PRO A 3 -7.41 -19.23 -14.31
C PRO A 3 -7.47 -19.20 -12.79
N VAL A 4 -6.38 -18.80 -12.14
CA VAL A 4 -6.34 -18.56 -10.70
C VAL A 4 -6.64 -17.09 -10.42
N MET A 5 -7.56 -16.85 -9.49
CA MET A 5 -7.94 -15.51 -9.02
C MET A 5 -7.53 -15.35 -7.57
N ALA A 6 -6.94 -14.20 -7.23
CA ALA A 6 -6.72 -13.78 -5.86
C ALA A 6 -7.86 -12.88 -5.40
N MET A 7 -8.29 -13.04 -4.16
CA MET A 7 -9.38 -12.29 -3.55
C MET A 7 -8.90 -11.67 -2.23
N LEU A 8 -9.07 -10.36 -2.11
CA LEU A 8 -8.75 -9.58 -0.91
C LEU A 8 -10.04 -9.19 -0.22
N ASN A 9 -10.13 -9.41 1.09
CA ASN A 9 -11.28 -9.05 1.91
C ASN A 9 -10.83 -8.24 3.13
N VAL A 10 -11.46 -7.08 3.36
CA VAL A 10 -11.29 -6.27 4.57
C VAL A 10 -12.67 -6.08 5.21
N GLY A 11 -12.92 -6.76 6.33
CA GLY A 11 -14.24 -6.77 6.97
C GLY A 11 -15.30 -7.48 6.12
N LYS A 12 -16.58 -7.08 6.28
CA LYS A 12 -17.74 -7.71 5.61
C LYS A 12 -18.12 -7.14 4.24
N TYR A 13 -17.64 -5.94 3.90
CA TYR A 13 -18.17 -5.17 2.76
C TYR A 13 -17.11 -4.68 1.77
N SER A 14 -15.82 -4.88 2.06
CA SER A 14 -14.72 -4.46 1.20
C SER A 14 -14.06 -5.69 0.62
N GLU A 15 -14.31 -5.95 -0.66
CA GLU A 15 -13.78 -7.09 -1.40
C GLU A 15 -13.19 -6.62 -2.74
N ALA A 16 -12.04 -7.17 -3.13
CA ALA A 16 -11.45 -6.93 -4.43
C ALA A 16 -10.79 -8.20 -4.97
N ALA A 17 -11.11 -8.57 -6.21
CA ALA A 17 -10.49 -9.70 -6.90
C ALA A 17 -9.56 -9.24 -8.02
N PHE A 18 -8.51 -10.02 -8.28
CA PHE A 18 -7.61 -9.81 -9.42
C PHE A 18 -7.05 -11.13 -9.94
N SER A 19 -6.67 -11.13 -11.22
CA SER A 19 -6.04 -12.28 -11.86
C SER A 19 -4.59 -12.39 -11.45
N THR A 20 -4.15 -13.59 -11.07
CA THR A 20 -2.74 -13.88 -10.77
C THR A 20 -1.91 -14.20 -12.01
N LYS A 21 -2.55 -14.23 -13.19
CA LYS A 21 -1.99 -14.72 -14.47
C LYS A 21 -1.59 -16.21 -14.47
N LEU A 22 -1.78 -16.92 -13.35
CA LEU A 22 -1.55 -18.35 -13.27
C LEU A 22 -2.74 -19.14 -13.83
N ARG A 23 -2.42 -20.32 -14.36
CA ARG A 23 -3.41 -21.33 -14.77
C ARG A 23 -3.10 -22.64 -14.09
N VAL A 24 -4.13 -23.31 -13.60
CA VAL A 24 -4.03 -24.57 -12.86
C VAL A 24 -5.01 -25.60 -13.41
N LEU A 25 -4.78 -26.88 -13.13
CA LEU A 25 -5.78 -27.91 -13.41
C LEU A 25 -6.90 -27.80 -12.38
N GLN A 26 -8.15 -27.79 -12.84
CA GLN A 26 -9.31 -27.68 -11.95
C GLN A 26 -9.34 -28.81 -10.91
N SER A 27 -8.90 -30.02 -11.28
CA SER A 27 -8.86 -31.19 -10.40
C SER A 27 -7.90 -31.04 -9.22
N ILE A 28 -6.90 -30.16 -9.31
CA ILE A 28 -5.92 -29.95 -8.23
C ILE A 28 -6.12 -28.63 -7.50
N TRP A 29 -7.02 -27.75 -7.95
CA TRP A 29 -7.24 -26.45 -7.32
C TRP A 29 -8.41 -26.49 -6.35
N ASN A 30 -8.14 -26.28 -5.07
CA ASN A 30 -9.15 -26.27 -4.03
C ASN A 30 -8.87 -25.18 -3.00
N SER A 31 -9.88 -24.35 -2.71
CA SER A 31 -9.86 -23.38 -1.61
C SER A 31 -8.63 -22.46 -1.58
N GLY A 32 -8.19 -22.01 -2.76
CA GLY A 32 -7.05 -21.12 -2.90
C GLY A 32 -5.68 -21.81 -2.87
N ARG A 33 -5.61 -23.14 -2.95
CA ARG A 33 -4.36 -23.92 -2.98
C ARG A 33 -4.39 -25.00 -4.05
N ALA A 34 -3.20 -25.35 -4.54
CA ALA A 34 -2.98 -26.53 -5.37
C ALA A 34 -2.72 -27.77 -4.48
N SER A 35 -3.40 -28.87 -4.76
CA SER A 35 -3.23 -30.16 -4.08
C SER A 35 -2.13 -31.02 -4.73
N GLY A 36 -1.61 -31.96 -3.95
CA GLY A 36 -0.53 -32.86 -4.37
C GLY A 36 0.86 -32.41 -3.91
N LYS A 37 1.88 -33.22 -4.25
CA LYS A 37 3.28 -33.02 -3.84
C LYS A 37 4.21 -32.68 -5.01
N SER A 38 3.65 -32.46 -6.21
CA SER A 38 4.44 -32.10 -7.39
C SER A 38 5.10 -30.75 -7.20
N GLU A 39 6.24 -30.54 -7.86
CA GLU A 39 6.97 -29.27 -7.77
C GLU A 39 6.10 -28.11 -8.25
N LYS A 40 5.36 -28.32 -9.34
CA LYS A 40 4.38 -27.35 -9.86
C LYS A 40 3.30 -26.96 -8.84
N ALA A 41 2.83 -27.90 -8.00
CA ALA A 41 1.86 -27.58 -6.95
C ALA A 41 2.49 -26.73 -5.84
N LYS A 42 3.75 -27.00 -5.48
CA LYS A 42 4.51 -26.19 -4.52
C LYS A 42 4.75 -24.78 -5.05
N GLU A 43 5.19 -24.63 -6.30
CA GLU A 43 5.42 -23.34 -6.93
C GLU A 43 4.16 -22.45 -6.90
N ILE A 44 3.00 -23.02 -7.29
CA ILE A 44 1.72 -22.30 -7.24
C ILE A 44 1.41 -21.86 -5.80
N ASN A 45 1.58 -22.76 -4.83
CA ASN A 45 1.28 -22.46 -3.44
C ASN A 45 2.22 -21.39 -2.86
N ASN A 46 3.52 -21.47 -3.14
CA ASN A 46 4.51 -20.48 -2.72
C ASN A 46 4.17 -19.10 -3.27
N TYR A 47 3.81 -19.01 -4.55
CA TYR A 47 3.39 -17.76 -5.17
C TYR A 47 2.11 -17.18 -4.53
N MET A 48 1.13 -18.02 -4.19
CA MET A 48 -0.07 -17.58 -3.47
C MET A 48 0.25 -17.10 -2.04
N ASP A 49 1.21 -17.76 -1.37
CA ASP A 49 1.67 -17.39 -0.03
C ASP A 49 2.44 -16.06 -0.07
N GLU A 50 3.26 -15.81 -1.09
CA GLU A 50 3.91 -14.51 -1.35
C GLU A 50 2.88 -13.38 -1.52
N ILE A 51 1.87 -13.58 -2.38
CA ILE A 51 0.76 -12.62 -2.55
C ILE A 51 0.11 -12.30 -1.20
N ARG A 52 -0.13 -13.32 -0.37
CA ARG A 52 -0.75 -13.15 0.94
C ARG A 52 0.11 -12.31 1.88
N VAL A 53 1.41 -12.60 1.94
CA VAL A 53 2.36 -11.85 2.78
C VAL A 53 2.44 -10.40 2.32
N MET A 54 2.58 -10.15 1.02
CA MET A 54 2.64 -8.79 0.46
C MET A 54 1.36 -8.00 0.73
N ALA A 55 0.19 -8.60 0.49
CA ALA A 55 -1.09 -7.93 0.73
C ALA A 55 -1.28 -7.56 2.21
N LEU A 56 -0.87 -8.45 3.13
CA LEU A 56 -0.94 -8.18 4.56
C LEU A 56 0.04 -7.07 4.97
N GLY A 57 1.25 -7.07 4.43
CA GLY A 57 2.24 -6.01 4.65
C GLY A 57 1.72 -4.64 4.22
N ILE A 58 1.24 -4.54 2.97
CA ILE A 58 0.64 -3.31 2.43
C ILE A 58 -0.53 -2.83 3.30
N TYR A 59 -1.45 -3.73 3.67
CA TYR A 59 -2.58 -3.36 4.51
C TYR A 59 -2.13 -2.86 5.90
N THR A 60 -1.10 -3.48 6.48
CA THR A 60 -0.55 -3.09 7.78
C THR A 60 0.07 -1.69 7.71
N GLU A 61 0.86 -1.42 6.66
CA GLU A 61 1.45 -0.10 6.42
C GLU A 61 0.38 0.99 6.22
N LEU A 62 -0.62 0.72 5.38
CA LEU A 62 -1.75 1.64 5.16
C LEU A 62 -2.51 1.91 6.46
N SER A 63 -2.77 0.87 7.25
CA SER A 63 -3.53 0.98 8.50
C SER A 63 -2.73 1.69 9.62
N ALA A 64 -1.40 1.71 9.53
CA ALA A 64 -0.56 2.44 10.50
C ALA A 64 -0.67 3.96 10.33
N VAL A 65 -0.94 4.45 9.11
CA VAL A 65 -0.94 5.88 8.78
C VAL A 65 -2.33 6.49 8.57
N ARG A 66 -3.34 5.67 8.27
CA ARG A 66 -4.72 6.14 8.07
C ARG A 66 -5.78 5.14 8.53
N ASP A 67 -6.93 5.68 8.92
CA ASP A 67 -8.14 4.89 9.12
C ASP A 67 -8.83 4.60 7.77
N GLY A 68 -9.39 3.41 7.64
CA GLY A 68 -10.22 3.04 6.48
C GLY A 68 -9.46 2.59 5.24
N ALA A 69 -8.33 1.88 5.39
CA ALA A 69 -7.67 1.23 4.26
C ALA A 69 -8.63 0.26 3.54
N THR A 70 -8.80 0.42 2.22
CA THR A 70 -9.72 -0.39 1.42
C THR A 70 -9.01 -1.53 0.69
N THR A 71 -9.75 -2.55 0.26
CA THR A 71 -9.20 -3.62 -0.60
C THR A 71 -8.70 -3.11 -1.94
N TRP A 72 -9.25 -2.00 -2.46
CA TRP A 72 -8.81 -1.36 -3.69
C TRP A 72 -7.43 -0.71 -3.55
N ASP A 73 -7.15 -0.09 -2.40
CA ASP A 73 -5.83 0.47 -2.11
C ASP A 73 -4.75 -0.62 -2.08
N VAL A 74 -5.05 -1.71 -1.36
CA VAL A 74 -4.16 -2.86 -1.26
C VAL A 74 -3.94 -3.48 -2.64
N LYS A 75 -5.02 -3.72 -3.41
CA LYS A 75 -4.94 -4.24 -4.77
C LYS A 75 -4.13 -3.34 -5.69
N GLY A 76 -4.31 -2.02 -5.60
CA GLY A 76 -3.57 -1.05 -6.39
C GLY A 76 -2.07 -1.22 -6.17
N LEU A 77 -1.62 -1.06 -4.92
CA LEU A 77 -0.20 -1.18 -4.56
C LEU A 77 0.37 -2.56 -4.89
N LEU A 78 -0.37 -3.64 -4.62
CA LEU A 78 0.05 -5.01 -4.88
C LEU A 78 0.27 -5.30 -6.38
N LEU A 79 -0.51 -4.68 -7.26
CA LEU A 79 -0.38 -4.83 -8.71
C LEU A 79 0.59 -3.83 -9.34
N GLY A 80 1.27 -3.01 -8.54
CA GLY A 80 2.07 -1.89 -9.03
C GLY A 80 1.23 -0.79 -9.69
N MET A 81 -0.10 -0.86 -9.55
CA MET A 81 -1.02 0.22 -9.87
C MET A 81 -0.97 1.18 -8.69
N ALA A 82 0.07 2.00 -8.62
CA ALA A 82 0.12 3.10 -7.67
C ALA A 82 -1.14 3.94 -7.84
N GLY A 83 -2.15 3.71 -6.97
CA GLY A 83 -3.32 4.56 -6.86
C GLY A 83 -2.81 5.99 -6.76
N GLU A 84 -3.26 6.85 -7.68
CA GLU A 84 -2.86 8.24 -7.86
C GLU A 84 -1.53 8.60 -7.20
N GLN A 85 -0.40 8.33 -7.87
CA GLN A 85 0.97 8.73 -7.50
C GLN A 85 1.04 9.71 -6.31
N ALA A 86 0.98 9.16 -5.09
CA ALA A 86 0.88 10.01 -3.92
C ALA A 86 2.21 10.76 -3.77
N THR A 87 2.15 12.08 -3.78
CA THR A 87 3.31 12.93 -3.54
C THR A 87 3.68 12.85 -2.05
N LEU A 88 4.94 13.14 -1.69
CA LEU A 88 5.35 13.24 -0.28
C LEU A 88 4.37 14.10 0.53
N LEU A 89 4.00 15.25 -0.05
CA LEU A 89 3.10 16.22 0.57
C LEU A 89 1.67 15.68 0.70
N SER A 90 1.17 14.94 -0.28
CA SER A 90 -0.16 14.30 -0.20
C SER A 90 -0.24 13.29 0.95
N ASN A 91 0.79 12.44 1.09
CA ASN A 91 0.88 11.48 2.18
C ASN A 91 0.99 12.18 3.54
N PHE A 92 1.84 13.20 3.64
CA PHE A 92 2.05 13.94 4.88
C PHE A 92 0.79 14.70 5.30
N ARG A 93 0.06 15.30 4.36
CA ARG A 93 -1.23 15.95 4.60
C ARG A 93 -2.28 14.96 5.08
N THR A 94 -2.40 13.80 4.43
CA THR A 94 -3.33 12.74 4.85
C THR A 94 -3.04 12.27 6.28
N PHE A 95 -1.77 12.10 6.63
CA PHE A 95 -1.36 11.80 8.00
C PHE A 95 -1.79 12.89 8.99
N ILE A 96 -1.53 14.17 8.69
CA ILE A 96 -1.94 15.30 9.53
C ILE A 96 -3.47 15.34 9.72
N ASP A 97 -4.23 15.12 8.65
CA ASP A 97 -5.71 15.13 8.70
C ASP A 97 -6.25 14.00 9.57
N ASN A 98 -5.67 12.79 9.48
CA ASN A 98 -6.04 11.67 10.35
C ASN A 98 -5.58 11.88 11.80
N PHE A 99 -4.41 12.47 12.00
CA PHE A 99 -3.90 12.82 13.33
C PHE A 99 -4.84 13.84 14.01
N ALA A 100 -5.31 14.83 13.26
CA ALA A 100 -6.22 15.86 13.74
C ALA A 100 -7.54 15.28 14.27
N LYS A 101 -8.10 14.27 13.60
CA LYS A 101 -9.32 13.56 14.04
C LYS A 101 -9.19 12.92 15.44
N ARG A 102 -7.97 12.65 15.89
CA ARG A 102 -7.69 11.96 17.16
C ARG A 102 -7.21 12.91 18.28
N VAL A 103 -7.13 14.21 18.00
CA VAL A 103 -6.76 15.21 19.00
C VAL A 103 -7.88 15.36 20.03
N GLY A 104 -7.52 15.27 21.31
CA GLY A 104 -8.48 15.24 22.42
C GLY A 104 -9.01 13.84 22.77
N VAL A 105 -8.67 12.82 21.98
CA VAL A 105 -8.90 11.40 22.33
C VAL A 105 -7.61 10.78 22.86
N ASN A 106 -6.62 10.61 21.98
CA ASN A 106 -5.32 10.03 22.32
C ASN A 106 -4.12 10.80 21.72
N ARG A 107 -4.37 11.94 21.09
CA ARG A 107 -3.35 12.87 20.56
C ARG A 107 -3.50 14.27 21.14
N THR A 108 -2.41 15.04 21.12
CA THR A 108 -2.38 16.41 21.65
C THR A 108 -2.41 17.46 20.54
N LYS A 109 -2.95 18.64 20.86
CA LYS A 109 -2.92 19.82 19.95
C LYS A 109 -1.48 20.25 19.65
N GLY A 110 -0.58 20.14 20.63
CA GLY A 110 0.84 20.50 20.48
C GLY A 110 1.52 19.67 19.39
N SER A 111 1.37 18.34 19.44
CA SER A 111 1.92 17.45 18.41
C SER A 111 1.33 17.71 17.02
N LEU A 112 0.02 17.99 16.92
CA LEU A 112 -0.60 18.37 15.65
C LEU A 112 0.04 19.66 15.08
N GLY A 113 0.29 20.65 15.94
CA GLY A 113 1.00 21.88 15.56
C GLY A 113 2.40 21.60 15.02
N SER A 114 3.17 20.75 15.71
CA SER A 114 4.51 20.35 15.26
C SER A 114 4.48 19.66 13.89
N TYR A 115 3.51 18.78 13.63
CA TYR A 115 3.40 18.12 12.33
C TYR A 115 3.02 19.09 11.20
N ARG A 116 2.13 20.06 11.46
CA ARG A 116 1.82 21.13 10.49
C ARG A 116 3.04 21.98 10.17
N ASN A 117 3.83 22.35 11.17
CA ASN A 117 5.08 23.07 10.94
C ASN A 117 6.09 22.25 10.13
N ALA A 118 6.26 20.96 10.46
CA ALA A 118 7.11 20.05 9.71
C ALA A 118 6.68 19.93 8.24
N TYR A 119 5.38 19.85 7.96
CA TYR A 119 4.84 19.87 6.61
C TYR A 119 5.27 21.12 5.85
N HIS A 120 5.09 22.32 6.43
CA HIS A 120 5.50 23.57 5.79
C HIS A 120 7.00 23.65 5.54
N HIS A 121 7.82 23.12 6.46
CA HIS A 121 9.27 23.05 6.25
C HIS A 121 9.65 22.14 5.08
N VAL A 122 9.02 20.96 4.97
CA VAL A 122 9.25 20.03 3.86
C VAL A 122 8.77 20.63 2.53
N GLU A 123 7.57 21.21 2.51
CA GLU A 123 7.00 21.89 1.34
C GLU A 123 7.92 23.00 0.83
N ARG A 124 8.38 23.87 1.74
CA ARG A 124 9.31 24.95 1.43
C ARG A 124 10.65 24.42 0.91
N PHE A 125 11.23 23.41 1.55
CA PHE A 125 12.48 22.80 1.11
C PHE A 125 12.39 22.21 -0.29
N LEU A 126 11.32 21.48 -0.59
CA LEU A 126 11.09 20.90 -1.91
C LEU A 126 10.87 21.98 -2.98
N SER A 127 10.17 23.05 -2.62
CA SER A 127 9.94 24.21 -3.48
C SER A 127 11.24 24.91 -3.83
N GLU A 128 12.03 25.27 -2.82
CA GLU A 128 13.25 26.06 -2.97
C GLU A 128 14.38 25.28 -3.66
N LYS A 129 14.61 24.03 -3.25
CA LYS A 129 15.79 23.26 -3.67
C LYS A 129 15.58 22.47 -4.95
N TYR A 130 14.35 22.03 -5.21
CA TYR A 130 14.08 21.09 -6.30
C TYR A 130 12.99 21.55 -7.27
N LYS A 131 12.22 22.61 -6.96
CA LYS A 131 11.02 23.02 -7.72
C LYS A 131 9.99 21.88 -7.87
N LEU A 132 9.95 20.94 -6.93
CA LEU A 132 9.20 19.68 -7.04
C LEU A 132 7.83 19.68 -6.34
N VAL A 133 7.16 20.83 -6.22
CA VAL A 133 5.80 20.86 -5.65
C VAL A 133 4.85 20.14 -6.62
N GLY A 134 4.26 19.03 -6.18
CA GLY A 134 3.31 18.23 -6.99
C GLY A 134 3.92 17.01 -7.69
N TYR A 135 5.19 16.69 -7.48
CA TYR A 135 5.81 15.51 -8.06
C TYR A 135 5.59 14.24 -7.22
N PRO A 136 5.46 13.06 -7.86
CA PRO A 136 5.33 11.76 -7.19
C PRO A 136 6.47 11.46 -6.21
N PHE A 137 6.19 10.76 -5.10
CA PHE A 137 7.19 10.49 -4.06
C PHE A 137 8.44 9.76 -4.58
N PHE A 138 8.29 8.79 -5.50
CA PHE A 138 9.44 8.07 -6.07
C PHE A 138 10.39 8.95 -6.88
N CYS A 139 9.91 10.10 -7.37
CA CYS A 139 10.78 11.05 -8.05
C CYS A 139 11.79 11.68 -7.08
N ILE A 140 11.60 11.59 -5.76
CA ILE A 140 12.49 12.18 -4.75
C ILE A 140 13.72 11.28 -4.48
N GLU A 141 13.60 9.95 -4.64
CA GLU A 141 14.68 9.00 -4.31
C GLU A 141 15.98 9.21 -5.13
N PRO A 142 15.95 9.44 -6.45
CA PRO A 142 17.17 9.67 -7.22
C PRO A 142 17.92 10.96 -6.86
N PHE A 143 17.28 11.90 -6.16
CA PHE A 143 17.87 13.19 -5.79
C PHE A 143 18.57 13.19 -4.43
N LEU A 144 18.26 12.23 -3.56
CA LEU A 144 18.90 12.09 -2.25
C LEU A 144 20.28 11.41 -2.36
N HIS A 145 20.49 10.54 -3.34
CA HIS A 145 21.75 9.82 -3.55
C HIS A 145 22.84 10.62 -4.29
N ARG A 146 22.56 11.83 -4.77
CA ARG A 146 23.50 12.59 -5.62
C ARG A 146 24.26 13.72 -4.91
N ARG A 147 24.17 13.81 -3.57
CA ARG A 147 25.00 14.70 -2.73
C ARG A 147 25.17 14.14 -1.32
N LEU A 148 25.96 13.06 -1.20
CA LEU A 148 26.86 12.81 -0.08
C LEU A 148 28.20 12.38 -0.66
#